data_AF-A0A5P9J503-F1
#
_entry.id   AF-A0A5P9J503-F1
#
_cell.length_a   1.000
_cell.length_b   1.000
_cell.length_c   1.000
_cell.angle_alpha   90.00
_cell.angle_beta   90.00
_cell.angle_gamma   90.00
#
_symmetry.space_group_name_H-M   'P 1'
#
loop_
_entity.id
_entity.type
_entity.pdbx_description
1 polymer ?
#
loop_
_entity_poly.entity_id
_entity_poly.type
_entity_poly.pdbx_seq_one_letter_code
_entity_poly.pdbx_strand_id
1 'polypeptide(L)' 'MTDATPTAVNGKSAPDPSELHTKSIYLHGLLSVLNNFDPHDLATRNGQAALMYVAEQMADELSCGLEVVLDV' A
#
# COMPACT_ATOMS: atom_id res chain seq x y z
N MET A 1 44.66 6.78 1.25
CA MET A 1 43.69 5.69 1.00
C MET A 1 42.75 5.63 2.18
N THR A 2 41.57 6.23 2.05
CA THR A 2 40.46 6.07 2.99
C THR A 2 39.24 5.83 2.13
N ASP A 3 39.03 4.55 1.85
CA ASP A 3 37.81 4.00 1.29
C ASP A 3 36.78 4.01 2.41
N ALA A 4 35.86 4.96 2.35
CA ALA A 4 34.63 4.93 3.14
C ALA A 4 33.54 4.45 2.19
N THR A 5 33.43 3.14 2.02
CA THR A 5 32.28 2.54 1.35
C THR A 5 31.11 2.59 2.33
N PRO A 6 30.02 3.33 2.06
CA PRO A 6 28.81 3.17 2.84
C PRO A 6 28.24 1.79 2.48
N THR A 7 28.25 0.88 3.45
CA THR A 7 27.57 -0.39 3.33
C THR A 7 26.07 -0.09 3.30
N ALA A 8 25.51 0.06 2.10
CA ALA A 8 24.08 0.03 1.88
C ALA A 8 23.61 -1.40 2.17
N VAL A 9 23.29 -1.66 3.43
CA VAL A 9 22.68 -2.92 3.87
C VAL A 9 21.25 -2.88 3.34
N ASN A 10 20.99 -3.60 2.24
CA ASN A 10 19.72 -3.64 1.49
C ASN A 10 19.24 -2.29 0.92
N GLY A 11 19.53 -2.06 -0.37
CA GLY A 11 19.20 -0.84 -1.12
C GLY A 11 17.71 -0.55 -1.39
N LYS A 12 16.83 -0.74 -0.41
CA LYS A 12 15.54 -0.05 -0.36
C LYS A 12 15.72 1.15 0.56
N SER A 13 15.83 2.34 -0.02
CA SER A 13 15.66 3.58 0.73
C SER A 13 14.37 3.49 1.56
N ALA A 14 14.39 4.00 2.80
CA ALA A 14 13.18 4.08 3.60
C ALA A 14 12.07 4.76 2.77
N PRO A 15 10.85 4.19 2.74
CA PRO A 15 9.77 4.73 1.92
C PRO A 15 9.46 6.17 2.34
N ASP A 16 9.20 7.03 1.35
CA ASP A 16 8.88 8.43 1.59
C ASP A 16 7.54 8.51 2.36
N PRO A 17 7.50 9.14 3.56
CA PRO A 17 6.26 9.30 4.31
C PRO A 17 5.14 9.98 3.52
N SER A 18 5.46 10.86 2.57
CA SER A 18 4.47 11.50 1.70
C SER A 18 3.84 10.52 0.69
N GLU A 19 4.61 9.53 0.24
CA GLU A 19 4.12 8.44 -0.62
C GLU A 19 3.19 7.52 0.18
N LEU A 20 3.58 7.14 1.41
CA LEU A 20 2.72 6.36 2.30
C LEU A 20 1.42 7.09 2.63
N HIS A 21 1.50 8.39 2.90
CA HIS A 21 0.31 9.20 3.11
C HIS A 21 -0.61 9.21 1.88
N THR A 22 -0.05 9.39 0.69
CA THR A 22 -0.80 9.37 -0.57
C THR A 22 -1.48 8.02 -0.80
N LYS A 23 -0.76 6.90 -0.59
CA LYS A 23 -1.33 5.54 -0.67
C LYS A 23 -2.47 5.35 0.34
N SER A 24 -2.34 5.87 1.56
CA SER A 24 -3.39 5.76 2.58
C SER A 24 -4.70 6.47 2.16
N ILE A 25 -4.60 7.63 1.50
CA ILE A 25 -5.76 8.35 0.96
C ILE A 25 -6.43 7.54 -0.16
N TYR A 26 -5.64 6.99 -1.09
CA TYR A 26 -6.18 6.15 -2.16
C TYR A 26 -6.87 4.89 -1.62
N LEU A 27 -6.26 4.21 -0.65
CA LEU A 27 -6.85 3.05 0.00
C LEU A 27 -8.19 3.40 0.66
N HIS A 28 -8.25 4.54 1.37
CA HIS A 28 -9.49 5.01 1.97
C HIS A 28 -10.60 5.26 0.93
N GLY A 29 -10.25 5.84 -0.22
CA GLY A 29 -11.18 6.03 -1.33
C GLY A 29 -11.67 4.70 -1.91
N LEU A 30 -10.78 3.73 -2.13
CA LEU A 30 -11.12 2.39 -2.62
C LEU A 30 -12.08 1.66 -1.68
N LEU A 31 -11.80 1.69 -0.38
CA LEU A 31 -12.66 1.07 0.63
C LEU A 31 -14.04 1.74 0.70
N SER A 32 -14.10 3.07 0.54
CA SER A 32 -15.37 3.80 0.47
C SER A 32 -16.21 3.39 -0.74
N VAL A 33 -15.57 3.16 -1.89
CA VAL A 33 -16.23 2.65 -3.10
C VAL A 33 -16.74 1.23 -2.86
N LEU A 34 -15.90 0.33 -2.33
CA LEU A 34 -16.26 -1.06 -2.00
C LEU A 34 -17.42 -1.18 -1.02
N ASN A 35 -17.51 -0.27 -0.04
CA ASN A 35 -18.60 -0.26 0.94
C ASN A 35 -19.99 0.05 0.34
N ASN A 36 -20.04 0.60 -0.87
CA ASN A 36 -21.28 0.92 -1.57
C ASN A 36 -21.70 -0.16 -2.59
N PHE A 37 -20.94 -1.25 -2.74
CA PHE A 37 -21.33 -2.35 -3.63
C PHE A 37 -22.45 -3.17 -3.01
N ASP A 38 -23.45 -3.50 -3.83
CA ASP A 38 -24.42 -4.53 -3.48
C ASP A 38 -23.78 -5.92 -3.72
N PRO A 39 -23.57 -6.73 -2.67
CA PRO A 39 -22.97 -8.07 -2.83
C PRO A 39 -23.84 -9.04 -3.66
N HIS A 40 -25.10 -8.69 -3.91
CA HIS A 40 -26.03 -9.47 -4.74
C HIS A 40 -26.05 -9.02 -6.20
N ASP A 41 -25.39 -7.91 -6.56
CA ASP A 41 -25.29 -7.47 -7.95
C ASP A 41 -24.26 -8.30 -8.73
N LEU A 42 -24.76 -9.24 -9.53
CA LEU A 42 -23.94 -10.11 -10.37
C LEU A 42 -23.19 -9.35 -11.48
N ALA A 43 -23.67 -8.18 -11.92
CA ALA A 43 -23.03 -7.41 -12.98
C ALA A 43 -21.72 -6.79 -12.50
N THR A 44 -21.65 -6.41 -11.22
CA THR A 44 -20.51 -5.68 -10.65
C THR A 44 -19.60 -6.55 -9.79
N ARG A 45 -19.99 -7.79 -9.46
CA ARG A 45 -19.24 -8.74 -8.63
C ARG A 45 -17.76 -8.92 -9.03
N ASN A 46 -17.48 -9.03 -10.32
CA ASN A 46 -16.09 -9.18 -10.80
C ASN A 46 -15.28 -7.90 -10.59
N GLY A 47 -15.91 -6.73 -10.77
CA GLY A 47 -15.29 -5.43 -10.49
C GLY A 47 -15.03 -5.23 -9.00
N GLN A 48 -15.97 -5.63 -8.15
CA GLN A 48 -15.81 -5.62 -6.70
C GLN A 48 -14.62 -6.48 -6.26
N ALA A 49 -14.51 -7.72 -6.77
CA ALA A 49 -13.40 -8.61 -6.46
C ALA A 49 -12.04 -8.02 -6.89
N ALA A 50 -11.98 -7.42 -8.08
CA ALA A 50 -10.76 -6.77 -8.57
C ALA A 50 -10.36 -5.56 -7.71
N LEU A 51 -11.32 -4.72 -7.31
CA LEU A 51 -11.07 -3.59 -6.42
C LEU A 51 -10.61 -4.04 -5.02
N MET A 52 -11.19 -5.13 -4.51
CA MET A 52 -10.79 -5.70 -3.22
C MET A 52 -9.35 -6.21 -3.27
N TYR A 53 -8.97 -6.93 -4.33
CA TYR A 53 -7.59 -7.37 -4.53
C TYR A 53 -6.59 -6.21 -4.56
N VAL A 54 -6.91 -5.12 -5.26
CA VAL A 54 -6.05 -3.92 -5.30
C VAL A 54 -5.97 -3.25 -3.93
N ALA A 55 -7.08 -3.17 -3.19
CA ALA A 55 -7.10 -2.60 -1.85
C ALA A 55 -6.24 -3.42 -0.88
N GLU A 56 -6.30 -4.76 -0.95
CA GLU A 56 -5.47 -5.66 -0.15
C GLU A 56 -3.98 -5.49 -0.45
N GLN A 57 -3.59 -5.44 -1.73
CA GLN A 57 -2.19 -5.20 -2.09
C GLN A 57 -1.69 -3.83 -1.60
N MET A 58 -2.50 -2.79 -1.71
CA MET A 58 -2.14 -1.46 -1.24
C MET A 58 -2.01 -1.41 0.29
N ALA A 59 -2.87 -2.14 1.01
CA ALA A 59 -2.77 -2.27 2.46
C ALA A 59 -1.49 -2.99 2.89
N ASP A 60 -1.09 -4.04 2.17
CA ASP A 60 0.15 -4.79 2.42
C ASP A 60 1.39 -3.92 2.17
N GLU A 61 1.42 -3.18 1.05
CA GLU A 61 2.48 -2.21 0.77
C GLU A 61 2.59 -1.11 1.84
N LEU A 62 1.44 -0.61 2.32
CA LEU A 62 1.38 0.36 3.40
C LEU A 62 1.90 -0.22 4.71
N SER A 63 1.50 -1.44 5.07
CA SER A 63 1.97 -2.11 6.29
C SER A 63 3.49 -2.29 6.26
N CYS A 64 4.01 -2.88 5.19
CA CYS A 64 5.45 -3.05 5.00
C CYS A 64 6.20 -1.71 5.04
N GLY A 65 5.63 -0.66 4.43
CA GLY A 65 6.24 0.66 4.44
C GLY A 65 6.24 1.32 5.82
N LEU A 66 5.17 1.15 6.58
CA LEU A 66 5.05 1.66 7.94
C LEU A 66 5.97 0.93 8.92
N GLU A 67 6.11 -0.39 8.79
CA GLU A 67 7.07 -1.18 9.59
C GLU A 67 8.49 -0.65 9.43
N VAL A 68 8.92 -0.34 8.20
CA VAL A 68 10.23 0.26 7.93
C VAL A 68 10.37 1.65 8.54
N VAL A 69 9.33 2.48 8.51
CA VAL A 69 9.35 3.85 9.06
C VAL A 69 9.30 3.86 10.59
N LEU A 70 8.56 2.92 11.19
CA LEU A 70 8.35 2.83 12.62
C LEU A 70 9.41 1.97 13.33
N ASP A 71 10.29 1.29 12.59
CA ASP A 71 11.33 0.38 13.09
C ASP A 71 10.76 -0.74 13.99
N VAL A 72 9.66 -1.36 13.52
CA VAL A 72 8.90 -2.43 14.21
C VAL A 72 9.01 -3.75 13.48
#